data_AF-A0A4Q0IPT8-F1
#
_entry.id   AF-A0A4Q0IPT8-F1
#
_cell.length_a   1.000
_cell.length_b   1.000
_cell.length_c   1.000
_cell.angle_alpha   90.00
_cell.angle_beta   90.00
_cell.angle_gamma   90.00
#
_symmetry.space_group_name_H-M   'P 1'
#
loop_
_entity.id
_entity.type
_entity.pdbx_description
1 polymer ?
#
loop_
_entity_poly.entity_id
_entity_poly.type
_entity_poly.pdbx_seq_one_letter_code
_entity_poly.pdbx_strand_id
1 'polypeptide(L)'
;MMMRSILKMKSVAWGALVLVVVWLGFIIGTPAPWWTYTSVFFVFMMVFCHLAALYIYKVSPRASRKLDVIAMIMGILFMVAFIVMTIASA
;
A
#
# COMPACT_ATOMS: atom_id res chain seq x y z
N MET A 1 -5.48 21.56 -12.55
CA MET A 1 -4.79 20.60 -13.45
C MET A 1 -3.47 20.03 -12.86
N MET A 2 -3.18 20.21 -11.55
CA MET A 2 -1.90 19.82 -10.92
C MET A 2 -1.90 18.41 -10.30
N MET A 3 -3.07 17.89 -9.92
CA MET A 3 -3.22 16.63 -9.16
C MET A 3 -2.85 15.36 -9.97
N ARG A 4 -2.92 15.42 -11.31
CA ARG A 4 -2.53 14.30 -12.20
C ARG A 4 -1.03 14.02 -12.19
N SER A 5 -0.21 15.01 -11.85
CA SER A 5 1.24 14.88 -11.79
C SER A 5 1.67 14.16 -10.52
N ILE A 6 1.08 14.53 -9.36
CA ILE A 6 1.45 14.00 -8.04
C ILE A 6 1.20 12.48 -7.96
N LEU A 7 0.05 12.01 -8.45
CA LEU A 7 -0.29 10.58 -8.51
C LEU A 7 0.58 9.75 -9.47
N LYS A 8 1.41 10.38 -10.31
CA LYS A 8 2.33 9.71 -11.24
C LYS A 8 3.79 9.81 -10.81
N MET A 9 4.08 10.40 -9.65
CA MET A 9 5.46 10.55 -9.17
C MET A 9 5.99 9.23 -8.64
N LYS A 10 6.83 8.56 -9.44
CA LYS A 10 7.52 7.33 -9.05
C LYS A 10 8.29 7.48 -7.73
N SER A 11 8.87 8.66 -7.48
CA SER A 11 9.61 8.95 -6.25
C SER A 11 8.73 8.91 -5.00
N VAL A 12 7.48 9.37 -5.08
CA VAL A 12 6.53 9.35 -3.96
C VAL A 12 6.10 7.91 -3.67
N ALA A 13 5.82 7.12 -4.71
CA ALA A 13 5.47 5.71 -4.56
C ALA A 13 6.63 4.88 -3.96
N TRP A 14 7.88 5.18 -4.33
CA TRP A 14 9.06 4.60 -3.70
C TRP A 14 9.21 5.01 -2.23
N GLY A 15 9.03 6.31 -1.92
CA GLY A 15 9.06 6.79 -0.55
C GLY A 15 8.04 6.09 0.34
N ALA A 16 6.81 5.90 -0.17
CA ALA A 16 5.78 5.14 0.52
C ALA A 16 6.18 3.66 0.73
N LEU A 17 6.80 3.02 -0.28
CA LEU A 17 7.19 1.62 -0.17
C LEU A 17 8.28 1.43 0.89
N VAL A 18 9.30 2.29 0.87
CA VAL A 18 10.38 2.29 1.87
C VAL A 18 9.82 2.48 3.28
N LEU A 19 8.87 3.41 3.45
CA LEU A 19 8.22 3.65 4.73
C LEU A 19 7.50 2.39 5.25
N VAL A 20 6.77 1.68 4.38
CA VAL A 20 6.10 0.42 4.76
C VAL A 20 7.10 -0.68 5.11
N VAL A 21 8.23 -0.78 4.40
CA VAL A 21 9.29 -1.76 4.70
C VAL A 21 9.96 -1.45 6.04
N VAL A 22 10.24 -0.18 6.33
CA VAL A 22 10.77 0.25 7.63
C VAL A 22 9.78 -0.11 8.74
N TRP A 23 8.49 0.17 8.55
CA TRP A 23 7.43 -0.19 9.50
C TRP A 23 7.36 -1.70 9.75
N LEU A 24 7.48 -2.53 8.70
CA LEU A 24 7.58 -3.99 8.84
C LEU A 24 8.76 -4.41 9.73
N GLY A 25 9.92 -3.79 9.55
CA GLY A 25 11.11 -4.06 10.38
C GLY A 25 10.87 -3.78 11.87
N PHE A 26 10.18 -2.69 12.19
CA PHE A 26 9.79 -2.38 13.59
C PHE A 26 8.81 -3.42 14.15
N ILE A 27 7.83 -3.84 13.36
CA ILE A 27 6.76 -4.73 13.81
C ILE A 27 7.23 -6.17 14.07
N ILE A 28 8.25 -6.65 13.35
CA ILE A 28 8.84 -7.99 13.59
C ILE A 28 9.45 -8.10 15.00
N GLY A 29 9.93 -7.00 15.58
CA GLY A 29 10.47 -6.96 16.93
C GLY A 29 9.42 -6.87 18.04
N THR A 30 8.14 -6.64 17.70
CA THR A 30 7.06 -6.53 18.66
C THR A 30 6.28 -7.84 18.76
N PRO A 31 6.15 -8.44 19.96
CA PRO A 31 5.30 -9.62 20.14
C PRO A 31 3.83 -9.20 19.99
N ALA A 32 3.32 -9.29 18.76
CA ALA A 32 1.95 -8.98 18.41
C ALA A 32 1.23 -10.22 17.84
N PRO A 33 -0.08 -10.36 18.07
CA PRO A 33 -0.86 -11.43 17.47
C PRO A 33 -0.79 -11.43 15.95
N TRP A 34 -0.83 -12.60 15.33
CA TRP A 34 -0.64 -12.76 13.88
C TRP A 34 -1.62 -11.93 13.01
N TRP A 35 -2.79 -11.58 13.53
CA TRP A 35 -3.76 -10.79 12.77
C TRP A 35 -3.38 -9.30 12.64
N THR A 36 -2.49 -8.77 13.49
CA THR A 36 -2.07 -7.36 13.41
C THR A 36 -1.26 -7.07 12.13
N TYR A 37 -0.53 -8.07 11.64
CA TYR A 37 0.24 -7.98 10.40
C TYR A 37 -0.64 -7.84 9.14
N THR A 38 -1.94 -8.16 9.24
CA THR A 38 -2.89 -8.10 8.10
C THR A 38 -3.02 -6.68 7.54
N SER A 39 -3.10 -5.68 8.40
CA SER A 39 -3.15 -4.27 7.98
C SER A 39 -1.87 -3.86 7.23
N VAL A 40 -0.71 -4.30 7.73
CA VAL A 40 0.59 -4.00 7.14
C VAL A 40 0.75 -4.67 5.79
N PHE A 41 0.25 -5.90 5.64
CA PHE A 41 0.20 -6.59 4.36
C PHE A 41 -0.65 -5.83 3.32
N PHE A 42 -1.83 -5.33 3.71
CA PHE A 42 -2.69 -4.59 2.79
C PHE A 42 -2.08 -3.24 2.36
N VAL A 43 -1.46 -2.49 3.27
CA VAL A 43 -0.78 -1.24 2.88
C VAL A 43 0.46 -1.50 2.03
N PHE A 44 1.20 -2.59 2.29
CA PHE A 44 2.29 -3.01 1.42
C PHE A 44 1.80 -3.33 0.00
N MET A 45 0.75 -4.14 -0.12
CA MET A 45 0.17 -4.50 -1.41
C MET A 45 -0.38 -3.27 -2.16
N MET A 46 -1.02 -2.33 -1.45
CA MET A 46 -1.47 -1.07 -2.03
C MET A 46 -0.30 -0.31 -2.69
N VAL A 47 0.77 -0.06 -1.94
CA VAL A 47 1.89 0.75 -2.41
C VAL A 47 2.69 0.01 -3.49
N PHE A 48 2.90 -1.29 -3.33
CA PHE A 48 3.57 -2.13 -4.32
C PHE A 48 2.81 -2.17 -5.65
N CYS A 49 1.50 -2.43 -5.62
CA CYS A 49 0.68 -2.46 -6.84
C CYS A 49 0.63 -1.10 -7.53
N HIS A 50 0.53 -0.01 -6.78
CA HIS A 50 0.57 1.34 -7.35
C HIS A 50 1.93 1.63 -8.00
N LEU A 51 3.04 1.29 -7.32
CA LEU A 51 4.38 1.44 -7.90
C LEU A 51 4.53 0.61 -9.18
N ALA A 52 4.09 -0.66 -9.16
CA ALA A 52 4.09 -1.53 -10.34
C ALA A 52 3.25 -0.96 -11.49
N ALA A 53 2.09 -0.36 -11.19
CA ALA A 53 1.26 0.32 -12.18
C ALA A 53 2.02 1.46 -12.88
N LEU A 54 2.80 2.25 -12.14
CA LEU A 54 3.61 3.35 -12.69
C LEU A 54 4.74 2.87 -13.60
N TYR A 55 5.34 1.70 -13.33
CA TYR A 55 6.36 1.11 -14.21
C TYR A 55 5.74 0.49 -15.46
N ILE A 56 4.64 -0.24 -15.30
CA ILE A 56 3.96 -0.94 -16.40
C ILE A 56 3.18 0.01 -17.32
N TYR A 57 2.86 1.23 -16.87
CA TYR A 57 2.12 2.21 -17.67
C TYR A 57 2.72 2.44 -19.07
N LYS A 58 4.06 2.44 -19.20
CA LYS A 58 4.74 2.61 -20.50
C LYS A 58 4.66 1.37 -21.41
N VAL A 59 4.41 0.19 -20.84
CA VAL A 59 4.33 -1.08 -21.57
C VAL A 59 2.88 -1.42 -21.92
N SER A 60 1.98 -1.35 -20.94
CA SER A 60 0.56 -1.64 -21.11
C SER A 60 -0.29 -0.77 -20.19
N PRO A 61 -0.94 0.28 -20.74
CA PRO A 61 -1.84 1.16 -19.98
C PRO A 61 -3.03 0.41 -19.38
N ARG A 62 -3.49 -0.67 -20.04
CA ARG A 62 -4.60 -1.50 -19.54
C ARG A 62 -4.20 -2.29 -18.30
N ALA A 63 -3.00 -2.87 -18.29
CA ALA A 63 -2.48 -3.60 -17.13
C ALA A 63 -2.20 -2.65 -15.96
N SER A 64 -1.63 -1.47 -16.23
CA SER A 64 -1.44 -0.41 -15.23
C SER A 64 -2.75 -0.03 -14.54
N ARG A 65 -3.84 0.18 -15.30
CA ARG A 65 -5.14 0.50 -14.71
C ARG A 65 -5.69 -0.61 -13.81
N LYS A 66 -5.47 -1.88 -14.17
CA LYS A 66 -5.88 -3.02 -13.32
C LYS A 66 -5.08 -3.03 -12.01
N LEU A 67 -3.78 -2.77 -12.08
CA LEU A 67 -2.92 -2.68 -10.90
C LEU A 67 -3.32 -1.52 -9.98
N ASP A 68 -3.66 -0.35 -10.52
CA ASP A 68 -4.16 0.78 -9.73
C ASP A 68 -5.51 0.46 -9.06
N VAL A 69 -6.40 -0.27 -9.73
CA VAL A 69 -7.66 -0.73 -9.12
C VAL A 69 -7.39 -1.71 -7.97
N ILE A 70 -6.46 -2.65 -8.16
CA ILE A 70 -6.04 -3.56 -7.08
C ILE A 70 -5.43 -2.77 -5.92
N ALA A 71 -4.58 -1.77 -6.21
CA ALA A 71 -4.00 -0.91 -5.18
C ALA A 71 -5.09 -0.18 -4.38
N MET A 72 -6.13 0.33 -5.05
CA MET A 72 -7.27 0.96 -4.40
C MET A 72 -8.04 -0.01 -3.48
N ILE A 73 -8.32 -1.22 -3.96
CA ILE A 73 -9.00 -2.27 -3.17
C ILE A 73 -8.17 -2.61 -1.93
N MET A 74 -6.86 -2.77 -2.08
CA MET A 74 -5.94 -3.05 -0.98
C MET A 74 -5.90 -1.88 0.02
N GLY A 75 -5.97 -0.63 -0.45
CA GLY A 75 -6.09 0.54 0.41
C GLY A 75 -7.38 0.55 1.24
N ILE A 76 -8.51 0.13 0.66
CA ILE A 76 -9.77 -0.02 1.39
C ILE A 76 -9.66 -1.14 2.44
N LEU A 77 -9.09 -2.29 2.08
CA LEU A 77 -8.87 -3.39 3.01
C LEU A 77 -7.93 -3.00 4.15
N PHE A 78 -6.90 -2.19 3.88
CA PHE A 78 -6.04 -1.61 4.90
C PHE A 78 -6.84 -0.76 5.89
N MET A 79 -7.70 0.14 5.41
CA MET A 79 -8.53 0.98 6.27
C MET A 79 -9.44 0.15 7.17
N VAL A 80 -10.09 -0.89 6.62
CA VAL A 80 -10.94 -1.81 7.39
C VAL A 80 -10.12 -2.57 8.44
N ALA A 81 -8.98 -3.14 8.05
CA ALA A 81 -8.11 -3.88 8.96
C ALA A 81 -7.55 -2.98 10.07
N PHE A 82 -7.22 -1.74 9.74
CA PHE A 82 -6.73 -0.76 10.71
C PHE A 82 -7.81 -0.39 11.73
N ILE A 83 -9.03 -0.10 11.28
CA ILE A 83 -10.17 0.18 12.18
C ILE A 83 -10.44 -1.01 13.10
N VAL A 84 -10.54 -2.22 12.55
CA VAL A 84 -10.77 -3.43 13.35
C VAL A 84 -9.65 -3.63 14.38
N MET A 85 -8.40 -3.41 14.00
CA MET A 85 -7.27 -3.49 14.93
C MET A 85 -7.40 -2.47 16.06
N THR A 86 -7.76 -1.22 15.75
CA THR A 86 -7.93 -0.18 16.77
C THR A 86 -9.04 -0.50 17.76
N ILE A 87 -10.15 -1.10 17.31
CA ILE A 87 -11.25 -1.52 18.18
C ILE A 87 -10.84 -2.75 19.01
N ALA A 88 -10.16 -3.72 18.41
CA ALA A 88 -9.73 -4.94 19.09
C ALA A 88 -8.61 -4.72 20.11
N SER A 89 -7.90 -3.59 20.04
CA SER A 89 -6.80 -3.22 20.94
C SER A 89 -7.19 -2.18 22.00
N ALA A 90 -8.44 -1.70 21.97
CA ALA A 90 -9.01 -0.78 22.95
C ALA A 90 -9.67 -1.55 24.10
#